data_AF-A0A9E3DQ73-F1
#
_entry.id   AF-A0A9E3DQ73-F1
#
_cell.length_a   1.000
_cell.length_b   1.000
_cell.length_c   1.000
_cell.angle_alpha   90.00
_cell.angle_beta   90.00
_cell.angle_gamma   90.00
#
_symmetry.space_group_name_H-M   'P 1'
#
loop_
_entity.id
_entity.type
_entity.pdbx_description
1 polymer ?
#
loop_
_entity_poly.entity_id
_entity_poly.type
_entity_poly.pdbx_seq_one_letter_code
_entity_poly.pdbx_strand_id
1 'polypeptide(L)' 'PAAHHAGNASWSDFEKYVGQVAGVNLDGFFQEWFHGTTIPEDKYLFPGQLHA' A
#
# COMPACT_ATOMS: atom_id res chain seq x y z
N PRO A 1 6.71 9.38 14.07
CA PRO A 1 6.63 7.91 14.20
C PRO A 1 6.56 7.48 15.68
N ALA A 2 5.37 7.12 16.20
CA ALA A 2 5.14 6.53 17.53
C ALA A 2 3.65 6.29 17.87
N ALA A 3 2.70 6.75 17.04
CA ALA A 3 1.28 6.86 17.41
C ALA A 3 0.60 5.55 17.85
N HIS A 4 1.15 4.39 17.47
CA HIS A 4 0.64 3.06 17.85
C HIS A 4 1.71 2.16 18.50
N HIS A 5 2.76 2.74 19.10
CA HIS A 5 3.80 1.94 19.75
C HIS A 5 3.20 1.11 20.90
N ALA A 6 3.33 -0.21 20.82
CA ALA A 6 2.71 -1.20 21.73
C ALA A 6 1.16 -1.25 21.72
N GLY A 7 0.52 -0.74 20.66
CA GLY A 7 -0.93 -0.85 20.44
C GLY A 7 -1.27 -1.43 19.07
N ASN A 8 -2.57 -1.59 18.79
CA ASN A 8 -3.06 -1.98 17.48
C ASN A 8 -3.43 -0.73 16.66
N ALA A 9 -3.20 -0.79 15.35
CA ALA A 9 -3.67 0.20 14.38
C ALA A 9 -4.70 -0.46 13.46
N SER A 10 -5.66 0.31 12.97
CA SER A 10 -6.53 -0.20 11.91
C SER A 10 -5.75 -0.31 10.60
N TRP A 11 -6.26 -1.11 9.65
CA TRP A 11 -5.66 -1.20 8.32
C TRP A 11 -5.61 0.16 7.61
N SER A 12 -6.65 0.99 7.76
CA SER A 12 -6.68 2.35 7.20
C SER A 12 -5.61 3.27 7.80
N ASP A 13 -5.28 3.10 9.08
CA ASP A 13 -4.21 3.87 9.73
C ASP A 13 -2.83 3.48 9.17
N PHE A 14 -2.65 2.19 8.88
CA PHE A 14 -1.45 1.69 8.23
C PHE A 14 -1.27 2.26 6.82
N GLU A 15 -2.30 2.20 5.96
CA GLU A 15 -2.24 2.74 4.59
C GLU A 15 -1.84 4.22 4.57
N LYS A 16 -2.46 5.03 5.44
CA LYS A 16 -2.13 6.45 5.59
C LYS A 16 -0.69 6.67 6.04
N TYR A 17 -0.23 5.91 7.02
CA TYR A 17 1.14 6.01 7.53
C TYR A 17 2.17 5.65 6.46
N VAL A 18 1.95 4.57 5.71
CA VAL A 18 2.86 4.16 4.64
C VAL A 18 2.91 5.19 3.52
N GLY A 19 1.76 5.73 3.10
CA GLY A 19 1.73 6.82 2.11
C GLY A 19 2.50 8.07 2.56
N GLN A 20 2.38 8.42 3.85
CA GLN A 20 3.14 9.52 4.44
C GLN A 20 4.65 9.27 4.46
N VAL A 21 5.09 8.05 4.82
CA VAL A 21 6.51 7.68 4.88
C VAL A 21 7.12 7.54 3.49
N ALA A 22 6.38 6.97 2.53
CA ALA A 22 6.85 6.77 1.16
C ALA A 22 6.83 8.07 0.34
N GLY A 23 6.03 9.06 0.73
CA GLY A 23 5.92 10.34 0.02
C GLY A 23 5.23 10.24 -1.35
N VAL A 24 4.53 9.13 -1.61
CA VAL A 24 3.81 8.86 -2.86
C VAL A 24 2.39 8.38 -2.56
N ASN A 25 1.47 8.61 -3.50
CA ASN A 25 0.13 8.04 -3.40
C ASN A 25 0.20 6.54 -3.72
N LEU A 26 -0.21 5.71 -2.76
CA LEU A 26 -0.24 4.24 -2.85
C LEU A 26 -1.66 3.68 -2.89
N ASP A 27 -2.69 4.52 -3.04
CA ASP A 27 -4.09 4.10 -2.99
C ASP A 27 -4.37 3.04 -4.05
N GLY A 28 -3.88 3.22 -5.28
CA GLY A 28 -4.02 2.24 -6.36
C GLY A 28 -3.36 0.89 -6.06
N PHE A 29 -2.19 0.90 -5.41
CA PHE A 29 -1.53 -0.33 -4.98
C PHE A 29 -2.37 -1.06 -3.92
N PHE A 30 -2.86 -0.33 -2.91
CA PHE A 30 -3.67 -0.95 -1.85
C PHE A 30 -5.00 -1.49 -2.38
N GLN A 31 -5.65 -0.77 -3.30
CA GLN A 31 -6.89 -1.25 -3.91
C GLN A 31 -6.69 -2.58 -4.62
N GLU A 32 -5.62 -2.73 -5.37
CA GLU A 32 -5.42 -3.91 -6.22
C GLU A 32 -4.92 -5.12 -5.42
N TRP A 33 -4.02 -4.89 -4.46
CA TRP A 33 -3.38 -5.97 -3.71
C TRP A 33 -4.15 -6.41 -2.45
N PHE A 34 -4.91 -5.52 -1.82
CA PHE A 34 -5.49 -5.78 -0.50
C PHE A 34 -7.03 -5.68 -0.46
N HIS A 35 -7.63 -4.84 -1.30
CA HIS A 35 -9.10 -4.70 -1.38
C HIS A 35 -9.73 -5.44 -2.57
N GLY A 36 -8.92 -5.76 -3.58
CA GLY A 36 -9.32 -6.51 -4.76
C GLY A 36 -9.56 -7.99 -4.46
N THR A 37 -10.44 -8.60 -5.25
CA THR A 37 -10.69 -10.06 -5.23
C THR A 37 -10.06 -10.77 -6.42
N THR A 38 -9.34 -10.04 -7.26
CA THR A 38 -8.73 -10.49 -8.51
C THR A 38 -7.23 -10.23 -8.49
N ILE A 39 -6.49 -10.86 -9.41
CA ILE A 39 -5.05 -10.61 -9.56
C ILE A 39 -4.86 -9.14 -10.01
N PRO A 40 -3.98 -8.37 -9.36
CA PRO A 40 -3.64 -7.01 -9.76
C PRO A 40 -3.21 -6.90 -11.23
N GLU A 41 -3.54 -5.81 -11.89
CA GLU A 41 -3.04 -5.52 -13.24
C GLU A 41 -1.50 -5.41 -13.29
N ASP A 42 -0.88 -5.76 -14.42
CA ASP A 42 0.59 -5.78 -14.61
C ASP A 42 1.32 -4.53 -14.12
N LYS A 43 0.69 -3.35 -14.26
CA LYS A 43 1.24 -2.06 -13.80
C LYS A 43 1.45 -1.99 -12.28
N TYR A 44 0.72 -2.79 -11.52
CA TYR A 44 0.86 -2.92 -10.06
C TYR A 44 1.65 -4.16 -9.64
N LEU A 45 1.92 -5.09 -10.58
CA LEU A 45 2.80 -6.25 -10.36
C LEU A 45 4.28 -5.89 -10.49
N PHE A 46 4.62 -4.97 -11.41
CA PHE A 46 6.01 -4.65 -11.75
C PHE A 46 6.28 -3.14 -11.65
N PRO A 47 6.54 -2.59 -10.45
CA PRO A 47 6.98 -1.21 -10.36
C PRO A 47 8.35 -1.03 -11.03
N GLY A 48 8.43 -0.22 -12.09
CA GLY A 48 9.68 0.17 -12.76
C GLY A 48 10.04 -0.68 -13.98
N GLN A 49 11.34 -0.92 -14.22
CA GLN A 49 11.83 -1.69 -15.38
C GLN A 49 11.70 -3.21 -15.24
N LEU A 50 10.86 -3.69 -14.31
CA LEU A 50 10.64 -5.12 -14.07
C LEU A 50 9.58 -5.74 -14.98
N HIS A 51 9.11 -5.01 -15.99
CA HIS A 51 8.33 -5.61 -17.07
C HIS A 51 9.26 -6.50 -17.92
N ALA A 52 8.96 -7.80 -17.98
CA ALA A 52 9.64 -8.76 -18.83
C ALA A 52 9.34 -8.55 -20.32
#